data_AF-A0A8C0AQE4-F1
#
_entry.id   AF-A0A8C0AQE4-F1
#
_cell.length_a   1.000
_cell.length_b   1.000
_cell.length_c   1.000
_cell.angle_alpha   90.00
_cell.angle_beta   90.00
_cell.angle_gamma   90.00
#
_symmetry.space_group_name_H-M   'P 1'
#
loop_
_entity.id
_entity.type
_entity.pdbx_description
1 polymer ?
#
loop_
_entity_poly.entity_id
_entity_poly.type
_entity_poly.pdbx_seq_one_letter_code
_entity_poly.pdbx_strand_id
1 'polypeptide(L)'
;MERLRGTPVHGNISTTLERHMEAIHVTQARRKDEIINAANPQRQGAPRYNNEKDVLALAAAIRELAASTRKARTALWCALQMTLPKNSSSGPVKQEVVERALQDVVELNSPFFVNDTI
;
A
#
# COMPACT_ATOMS: atom_id res chain seq x y z
N MET A 1 21.34 12.44 0.25
CA MET A 1 20.62 11.25 -0.24
C MET A 1 20.58 10.23 0.87
N GLU A 2 19.38 9.79 1.27
CA GLU A 2 19.21 8.74 2.27
C GLU A 2 19.81 7.41 1.73
N ARG A 3 20.52 6.67 2.59
CA ARG A 3 21.18 5.40 2.22
C ARG A 3 20.77 4.32 3.20
N LEU A 4 20.31 3.18 2.70
CA LEU A 4 20.05 1.98 3.49
C LEU A 4 21.20 0.99 3.26
N ARG A 5 21.93 0.63 4.32
CA ARG A 5 23.12 -0.25 4.26
C ARG A 5 24.15 0.14 3.18
N GLY A 6 24.32 1.43 2.93
CA GLY A 6 25.22 1.95 1.89
C GLY A 6 24.66 1.93 0.46
N THR A 7 23.49 1.31 0.22
CA THR A 7 22.78 1.42 -1.06
C THR A 7 21.91 2.68 -1.12
N PRO A 8 21.87 3.40 -2.25
CA PRO A 8 20.95 4.53 -2.43
C PRO A 8 19.50 4.07 -2.28
N VAL A 9 18.71 4.80 -1.49
CA VAL A 9 17.28 4.54 -1.36
C VAL A 9 16.56 5.02 -2.63
N HIS A 10 15.61 4.23 -3.13
CA HIS A 10 14.81 4.62 -4.27
C HIS A 10 13.94 5.85 -3.91
N GLY A 11 13.99 6.91 -4.73
CA GLY A 11 13.29 8.19 -4.43
C GLY A 11 11.79 8.03 -4.16
N ASN A 12 11.13 7.06 -4.81
CA ASN A 12 9.72 6.72 -4.52
C ASN A 12 9.43 6.37 -3.06
N ILE A 13 10.41 5.86 -2.31
CA ILE A 13 10.21 5.52 -0.89
C ILE A 13 10.04 6.81 -0.09
N SER A 14 10.98 7.74 -0.20
CA SER A 14 10.92 9.02 0.51
C SER A 14 9.70 9.84 0.08
N THR A 15 9.40 9.94 -1.22
CA THR A 15 8.21 10.68 -1.69
C THR A 15 6.89 10.07 -1.24
N THR A 16 6.81 8.75 -1.13
CA THR A 16 5.60 8.07 -0.61
C THR A 16 5.43 8.33 0.88
N LEU A 17 6.52 8.37 1.65
CA LEU A 17 6.48 8.67 3.08
C LEU A 17 6.12 10.14 3.34
N GLU A 18 6.66 11.06 2.56
CA GLU A 18 6.28 12.48 2.60
C GLU A 18 4.79 12.67 2.33
N ARG A 19 4.27 12.04 1.26
CA ARG A 19 2.84 12.09 0.93
C ARG A 19 1.97 11.46 2.03
N HIS A 20 2.45 10.41 2.68
CA HIS A 20 1.75 9.82 3.83
C HIS A 20 1.68 10.80 5.01
N MET A 21 2.77 11.49 5.32
CA MET A 21 2.81 12.53 6.35
C MET A 21 1.87 13.70 6.02
N GLU A 22 1.85 14.15 4.77
CA GLU A 22 0.94 15.18 4.30
C GLU A 22 -0.54 14.76 4.50
N ALA A 23 -0.88 13.52 4.13
CA ALA A 23 -2.24 12.99 4.33
C ALA A 23 -2.63 12.93 5.82
N ILE A 24 -1.68 12.66 6.73
CA ILE A 24 -1.90 12.73 8.18
C ILE A 24 -2.23 14.18 8.59
N HIS A 25 -1.41 15.15 8.19
CA HIS A 25 -1.63 16.55 8.53
C HIS A 25 -2.97 17.09 8.00
N VAL A 26 -3.32 16.76 6.75
CA VAL A 26 -4.61 17.16 6.17
C VAL A 26 -5.77 16.56 6.96
N THR A 27 -5.71 15.26 7.31
CA THR A 27 -6.76 14.61 8.08
C THR A 27 -6.90 15.22 9.48
N GLN A 28 -5.79 15.53 10.13
CA GLN A 28 -5.79 16.22 11.43
C GLN A 28 -6.39 17.62 11.34
N ALA A 29 -6.06 18.39 10.30
CA ALA A 29 -6.64 19.72 10.08
C ALA A 29 -8.16 19.62 9.88
N ARG A 30 -8.63 18.72 9.00
CA ARG A 30 -10.07 18.51 8.76
C ARG A 30 -10.82 18.05 10.01
N ARG A 31 -10.20 17.22 10.85
CA ARG A 31 -10.81 16.79 12.12
C ARG A 31 -10.94 17.96 13.11
N LYS A 32 -9.96 18.86 13.15
CA LYS A 32 -10.05 20.08 13.98
C LYS A 32 -11.15 21.01 13.49
N ASP A 33 -11.22 21.26 12.18
CA ASP A 33 -12.25 22.11 11.57
C ASP A 33 -13.66 21.56 11.89
N GLU A 34 -13.87 20.26 11.72
CA GLU A 34 -15.15 19.60 12.03
C GLU A 34 -15.55 19.76 13.50
N ILE A 35 -14.63 19.59 14.44
CA ILE A 35 -14.89 19.78 15.88
C ILE A 35 -15.25 21.24 16.19
N ILE A 36 -14.50 22.21 15.65
CA ILE A 36 -14.73 23.64 15.89
C ILE A 36 -16.10 24.05 15.33
N ASN A 37 -16.45 23.58 14.13
CA ASN A 37 -17.72 23.89 13.48
C ASN A 37 -18.90 23.20 14.19
N ALA A 38 -18.74 21.95 14.64
CA ALA A 38 -19.75 21.24 15.42
C ALA A 38 -19.96 21.84 16.82
N ALA A 39 -18.91 22.35 17.47
CA ALA A 39 -18.96 22.92 18.81
C ALA A 39 -19.57 24.35 18.86
N ASN A 40 -19.74 25.02 17.73
CA ASN A 40 -20.29 26.38 17.69
C ASN A 40 -21.45 26.58 16.68
N PRO A 41 -22.57 25.84 16.83
CA PRO A 41 -23.70 25.95 15.91
C PRO A 41 -24.35 27.36 15.93
N GLN A 42 -24.27 28.06 17.07
CA GLN A 42 -24.94 29.35 17.29
C GLN A 42 -24.17 30.54 16.66
N ARG A 43 -22.83 30.54 16.62
CA ARG A 43 -22.06 31.65 16.05
C ARG A 43 -22.12 31.73 14.53
N GLN A 44 -22.39 30.62 13.84
CA GLN A 44 -22.32 30.61 12.38
C GLN A 44 -23.64 30.95 11.71
N GLY A 45 -24.79 30.93 12.40
CA GLY A 45 -26.11 31.18 11.79
C GLY A 45 -26.36 30.34 10.54
N ALA A 46 -25.57 29.28 10.34
CA ALA A 46 -25.34 28.67 9.05
C ALA A 46 -26.20 27.42 8.88
N PRO A 47 -26.68 27.14 7.66
CA PRO A 47 -27.51 25.98 7.42
C PRO A 47 -26.77 24.70 7.79
N ARG A 48 -27.51 23.68 8.28
CA ARG A 48 -26.99 22.31 8.57
C ARG A 48 -26.06 21.75 7.47
N TYR A 49 -26.25 22.23 6.24
CA TYR A 49 -25.43 21.98 5.05
C TYR A 49 -23.92 22.20 5.22
N ASN A 50 -23.46 23.16 6.04
CA ASN A 50 -22.03 23.38 6.25
C ASN A 50 -21.38 22.24 7.06
N ASN A 51 -22.06 21.74 8.09
CA ASN A 51 -21.58 20.59 8.86
C ASN A 51 -21.50 19.33 8.00
N GLU A 52 -22.47 19.10 7.12
CA GLU A 52 -22.45 17.96 6.18
C GLU A 52 -21.25 18.02 5.23
N LYS A 53 -20.88 19.21 4.75
CA LYS A 53 -19.70 19.40 3.91
C LYS A 53 -18.40 19.08 4.65
N ASP A 54 -18.27 19.51 5.90
CA ASP A 54 -17.08 19.23 6.70
C ASP A 54 -16.93 17.74 7.00
N VAL A 55 -18.05 17.06 7.28
CA VAL A 55 -18.08 15.60 7.46
C VAL A 55 -17.67 14.88 6.17
N LEU A 56 -18.19 15.30 5.00
CA LEU A 56 -17.79 14.72 3.72
C LEU A 56 -16.30 14.97 3.40
N ALA A 57 -15.80 16.18 3.69
CA ALA A 57 -14.39 16.52 3.51
C ALA A 57 -13.48 15.69 4.43
N LEU A 58 -13.87 15.48 5.69
CA LEU A 58 -13.17 14.62 6.63
C LEU A 58 -13.18 13.15 6.16
N ALA A 59 -14.32 12.65 5.71
CA ALA A 59 -14.43 11.29 5.17
C ALA A 59 -13.53 11.08 3.94
N ALA A 60 -13.45 12.09 3.04
CA ALA A 60 -12.54 12.07 1.91
C ALA A 60 -11.06 12.07 2.34
N ALA A 61 -10.70 12.88 3.34
CA ALA A 61 -9.35 12.92 3.89
C ALA A 61 -8.95 11.58 4.54
N ILE A 62 -9.85 10.96 5.32
CA ILE A 62 -9.62 9.64 5.93
C ILE A 62 -9.41 8.57 4.85
N ARG A 63 -10.19 8.60 3.76
CA ARG A 63 -10.03 7.67 2.65
C ARG A 63 -8.66 7.82 1.98
N GLU A 64 -8.22 9.05 1.72
CA GLU A 64 -6.90 9.32 1.14
C GLU A 64 -5.77 8.94 2.10
N LEU A 65 -5.94 9.21 3.41
CA LEU A 65 -5.00 8.75 4.44
C LEU A 65 -4.87 7.23 4.39
N ALA A 66 -5.98 6.48 4.39
CA ALA A 66 -5.95 5.02 4.30
C ALA A 66 -5.25 4.52 3.04
N ALA A 67 -5.45 5.19 1.90
CA ALA A 67 -4.75 4.88 0.66
C ALA A 67 -3.25 5.15 0.76
N SER A 68 -2.85 6.30 1.32
CA SER A 68 -1.46 6.67 1.56
C SER A 68 -0.77 5.69 2.53
N THR A 69 -1.44 5.22 3.58
CA THR A 69 -0.90 4.24 4.54
C THR A 69 -0.58 2.92 3.86
N ARG A 70 -1.44 2.45 2.95
CA ARG A 70 -1.17 1.22 2.18
C ARG A 70 0.09 1.40 1.33
N LYS A 71 0.22 2.54 0.64
CA LYS A 71 1.40 2.84 -0.19
C LYS A 71 2.67 2.96 0.66
N ALA A 72 2.61 3.67 1.79
CA ALA A 72 3.71 3.80 2.73
C ALA A 72 4.17 2.44 3.24
N ARG A 73 3.25 1.54 3.59
CA ARG A 73 3.58 0.16 3.97
C ARG A 73 4.31 -0.58 2.86
N THR A 74 3.85 -0.49 1.62
CA THR A 74 4.53 -1.10 0.47
C THR A 74 5.93 -0.50 0.28
N ALA A 75 6.09 0.82 0.38
CA ALA A 75 7.39 1.47 0.28
C ALA A 75 8.35 1.03 1.39
N LEU A 76 7.86 0.95 2.63
CA LEU A 76 8.63 0.45 3.78
C LEU A 76 8.98 -1.03 3.62
N TRP A 77 8.08 -1.84 3.08
CA TRP A 77 8.37 -3.24 2.74
C TRP A 77 9.49 -3.32 1.70
N CYS A 78 9.43 -2.53 0.62
CA CYS A 78 10.51 -2.46 -0.36
C CYS A 78 11.84 -2.03 0.27
N ALA A 79 11.82 -1.00 1.12
CA ALA A 79 12.99 -0.54 1.87
C ALA A 79 13.58 -1.66 2.74
N LEU A 80 12.74 -2.40 3.46
CA LEU A 80 13.15 -3.55 4.27
C LEU A 80 13.83 -4.61 3.41
N GLN A 81 13.23 -4.99 2.28
CA GLN A 81 13.80 -5.98 1.36
C GLN A 81 15.18 -5.57 0.83
N MET A 82 15.43 -4.27 0.61
CA MET A 82 16.76 -3.76 0.23
C MET A 82 17.82 -3.94 1.33
N THR A 83 17.40 -4.04 2.60
CA THR A 83 18.31 -4.24 3.72
C THR A 83 18.61 -5.70 4.01
N LEU A 84 17.77 -6.65 3.56
CA LEU A 84 18.00 -8.06 3.83
C LEU A 84 19.25 -8.55 3.07
N PRO A 85 20.07 -9.44 3.66
CA PRO A 85 21.12 -10.12 2.93
C PRO A 85 20.49 -10.76 1.70
N LYS A 86 21.07 -10.51 0.53
CA LYS A 86 20.68 -11.23 -0.68
C LYS A 86 20.99 -12.69 -0.39
N ASN A 87 19.96 -13.49 -0.08
CA ASN A 87 20.10 -14.93 -0.21
C ASN A 87 20.64 -15.15 -1.62
N SER A 88 21.61 -16.04 -1.76
CA SER A 88 22.35 -16.34 -2.99
C SER A 88 21.45 -17.00 -4.07
N SER A 89 20.30 -16.40 -4.37
CA SER A 89 19.29 -16.85 -5.32
C SER A 89 19.10 -15.85 -6.47
N SER A 90 20.09 -14.99 -6.72
CA SER A 90 20.16 -14.17 -7.94
C SER A 90 21.46 -14.38 -8.72
N GLY A 91 22.01 -15.59 -8.65
CA GLY A 91 22.75 -16.17 -9.79
C GLY A 91 21.74 -16.93 -10.67
N PRO A 92 22.07 -17.27 -11.93
CA PRO A 92 21.18 -17.95 -12.88
C PRO A 92 20.97 -19.44 -12.52
N VAL A 93 20.57 -19.71 -11.27
CA VAL A 93 20.19 -21.03 -10.75
C VAL A 93 18.96 -20.72 -9.91
N LYS A 94 17.76 -20.71 -10.50
CA LYS A 94 16.76 -21.78 -10.37
C LYS A 94 15.60 -21.59 -11.37
N GLN A 95 15.82 -20.94 -12.52
CA GLN A 95 14.80 -20.91 -13.58
C GLN A 95 14.48 -22.36 -14.01
N GLU A 96 15.51 -23.20 -14.09
CA GLU A 96 15.43 -24.62 -14.47
C GLU A 96 14.71 -25.48 -13.42
N VAL A 97 14.90 -25.21 -12.13
CA VAL A 97 14.22 -25.95 -11.05
C VAL A 97 12.75 -25.54 -10.95
N VAL A 98 12.45 -24.26 -11.21
CA VAL A 98 11.07 -23.76 -11.28
C VAL A 98 10.37 -24.27 -12.54
N GLU A 99 11.02 -24.26 -13.70
CA GLU A 99 10.48 -24.86 -14.93
C GLU A 99 10.28 -26.36 -14.80
N ARG A 100 11.22 -27.08 -14.18
CA ARG A 100 11.08 -28.52 -13.95
C ARG A 100 9.95 -28.84 -12.98
N ALA A 101 9.82 -28.07 -11.90
CA ALA A 101 8.68 -28.22 -10.99
C ALA A 101 7.34 -27.87 -11.66
N LEU A 102 7.34 -26.95 -12.63
CA LEU A 102 6.14 -26.64 -13.42
C LEU A 102 5.81 -27.74 -14.44
N GLN A 103 6.82 -28.38 -15.05
CA GLN A 103 6.63 -29.52 -15.95
C GLN A 103 6.11 -30.76 -15.20
N ASP A 104 6.63 -31.06 -14.02
CA ASP A 104 6.17 -32.20 -13.21
C ASP A 104 4.70 -32.05 -12.78
N VAL A 105 4.25 -30.81 -12.52
CA VAL A 105 2.83 -30.51 -12.19
C VAL A 105 1.92 -30.60 -13.42
N VAL A 106 2.45 -30.32 -14.61
CA VAL A 106 1.70 -30.43 -15.88
C VAL A 106 1.57 -31.90 -16.32
N GLU A 107 2.59 -32.73 -16.12
CA GLU A 107 2.53 -34.18 -16.43
C GLU A 107 1.55 -34.93 -15.52
N LEU A 108 1.43 -34.56 -14.24
CA LEU A 108 0.49 -35.15 -13.29
C LEU A 108 -0.99 -34.77 -13.50
N ASN A 109 -1.29 -33.81 -14.38
CA ASN A 109 -2.65 -33.36 -14.69
C ASN A 109 -3.07 -33.62 -16.15
N SER A 110 -2.38 -34.51 -16.87
CA SER A 110 -2.86 -34.96 -18.18
C SER A 110 -4.04 -35.94 -18.01
N PRO A 111 -5.24 -35.65 -18.54
CA PRO A 111 -6.34 -36.60 -18.55
C PRO A 111 -6.14 -37.57 -19.73
N PHE A 112 -5.19 -38.48 -19.61
CA PHE A 112 -4.96 -39.54 -20.60
C PHE A 112 -4.82 -40.91 -19.93
N PHE A 113 -5.85 -41.28 -19.17
CA PHE A 113 -6.27 -42.66 -19.01
C PHE A 113 -7.80 -42.67 -18.91
N VAL A 114 -8.47 -42.24 -19.99
CA VAL A 114 -9.85 -42.69 -20.24
C VAL A 114 -9.71 -44.05 -20.90
N ASN A 115 -10.15 -45.08 -20.16
CA ASN A 115 -10.46 -46.44 -20.58
C ASN A 115 -10.46 -46.70 -22.10
N ASP A 116 -9.51 -47.52 -22.55
CA ASP A 116 -9.74 -48.51 -23.60
C ASP A 116 -9.23 -49.86 -23.07
N THR A 117 -10.13 -50.59 -22.42
CA THR A 117 -9.98 -52.03 -22.19
C THR A 117 -11.29 -52.67 -22.61
N ILE A 118 -11.20 -53.42 -23.73
CA ILE A 118 -12.14 -54.45 -24.17
C ILE A 118 -12.32 -55.50 -23.07
#